data_AF-A0A7X7RZ09-F1
#
_entry.id   AF-A0A7X7RZ09-F1
#
_cell.length_a   1.000
_cell.length_b   1.000
_cell.length_c   1.000
_cell.angle_alpha   90.00
_cell.angle_beta   90.00
_cell.angle_gamma   90.00
#
_symmetry.space_group_name_H-M   'P 1'
#
loop_
_entity.id
_entity.type
_entity.pdbx_description
1 polymer ?
#
loop_
_entity_poly.entity_id
_entity_poly.type
_entity_poly.pdbx_seq_one_letter_code
_entity_poly.pdbx_strand_id
1 'polypeptide(L)'
;MRGLLLLILFLAVSTFRCSLGPVAGGTTDTGNAKVAAVIYTSNGRPACGASVVLVPSDYLSETDGTDKKPVKIFTDDSGMFHFDSIESGKHCIEINDGDSSSILLNITVYPEEGTIVINDTLRPYASIEGNAGITSDTSSKRFLLIYGLDRIVPVSTDGSFYADNLPGGTFIFRIISQDSAWTPIEIEAVTNPSQTTLIPQAGWVHNAAIYLNTTESGANVTENISGFPVLIRLSEDNFSFSEADEGGKDIRFFKTDGTPVDFEIEQWDLSLKRASIWVNIDTVYGNLDKQYISMHWGNPNAASLSNSKAVFDTSKGFFGCYHLGGNTNDATANGFEGTNNGTTDFQDGIAGSGRLFDGLSYINLGDLPDRLSGTLSFWFRPGVLFDSNSITQGIWGKKTTDSLNFSLSLRGIDYYIDSTVVSEKGCMISKIEAPREGYYLKSETVSFDAQTWYYASWSWEEGSNNLYINGSLEASVQNSVPVTGSGSDEIGRCAYDSSNVFMAGPRFFYGALDEFRIESTPRDSSWVRLCYMNQRTDDKLVRVED
;
A
#
# COMPACT_ATOMS: atom_id res chain seq x y z
N MET A 1 59.64 39.10 105.44
CA MET A 1 58.64 39.81 104.61
C MET A 1 57.67 38.77 104.03
N ARG A 2 56.54 39.19 103.43
CA ARG A 2 55.54 38.28 102.83
C ARG A 2 56.15 37.51 101.64
N GLY A 3 55.76 36.26 101.33
CA GLY A 3 54.87 35.33 102.03
C GLY A 3 54.41 34.16 101.14
N LEU A 4 54.15 33.00 101.77
CA LEU A 4 53.33 31.81 101.42
C LEU A 4 52.65 31.67 100.03
N LEU A 5 52.34 30.47 99.48
CA LEU A 5 52.83 29.06 99.64
C LEU A 5 51.95 28.09 98.79
N LEU A 6 52.52 26.97 98.27
CA LEU A 6 51.82 25.68 97.95
C LEU A 6 50.64 25.74 96.91
N LEU A 7 50.03 24.67 96.35
CA LEU A 7 50.07 23.17 96.41
C LEU A 7 50.16 22.71 94.90
N ILE A 8 51.01 21.78 94.42
CA ILE A 8 50.93 20.28 94.47
C ILE A 8 49.67 19.72 93.74
N LEU A 9 49.65 18.67 92.88
CA LEU A 9 50.44 17.42 92.65
C LEU A 9 50.52 17.18 91.08
N PHE A 10 51.45 16.50 90.39
CA PHE A 10 51.87 15.06 90.37
C PHE A 10 50.69 14.06 90.28
N LEU A 11 50.69 12.88 89.64
CA LEU A 11 51.60 12.00 88.84
C LEU A 11 50.66 11.16 87.92
N ALA A 12 50.95 10.45 86.79
CA ALA A 12 52.13 9.90 86.11
C ALA A 12 52.04 10.16 84.55
N VAL A 13 52.71 9.58 83.53
CA VAL A 13 53.47 8.33 83.19
C VAL A 13 52.59 7.05 83.13
N SER A 14 52.65 6.08 82.18
CA SER A 14 53.64 5.61 81.18
C SER A 14 52.91 5.04 79.91
N THR A 15 53.49 4.49 78.82
CA THR A 15 54.85 4.02 78.41
C THR A 15 54.88 3.81 76.87
N PHE A 16 55.97 4.20 76.16
CA PHE A 16 56.46 3.67 74.84
C PHE A 16 55.47 3.64 73.62
N ARG A 17 55.81 3.41 72.33
CA ARG A 17 56.94 3.69 71.38
C ARG A 17 56.36 3.45 69.95
N CYS A 18 56.90 3.94 68.83
CA CYS A 18 58.05 4.79 68.50
C CYS A 18 57.75 5.62 67.21
N SER A 19 58.78 6.18 66.55
CA SER A 19 58.68 6.97 65.30
C SER A 19 58.92 6.17 64.01
N LEU A 20 58.29 6.58 62.89
CA LEU A 20 58.92 6.59 61.55
C LEU A 20 58.10 7.42 60.52
N GLY A 21 58.78 8.31 59.78
CA GLY A 21 58.39 8.79 58.44
C GLY A 21 57.18 9.74 58.28
N PRO A 22 57.35 10.93 57.68
CA PRO A 22 56.24 11.65 57.04
C PRO A 22 56.02 11.14 55.60
N VAL A 23 54.77 10.92 55.21
CA VAL A 23 54.39 10.65 53.81
C VAL A 23 53.29 11.65 53.43
N ALA A 24 53.57 12.46 52.40
CA ALA A 24 52.55 13.22 51.71
C ALA A 24 51.91 12.33 50.64
N GLY A 25 50.59 12.34 50.53
CA GLY A 25 49.85 11.47 49.63
C GLY A 25 48.38 11.87 49.60
N GLY A 26 48.07 12.99 48.97
CA GLY A 26 46.69 13.32 48.64
C GLY A 26 46.25 12.51 47.43
N THR A 27 45.24 11.66 47.59
CA THR A 27 44.34 11.33 46.48
C THR A 27 43.19 12.31 46.56
N THR A 28 43.09 13.19 45.56
CA THR A 28 41.81 13.83 45.26
C THR A 28 40.81 12.71 44.98
N ASP A 29 39.71 12.68 45.71
CA ASP A 29 38.54 11.90 45.34
C ASP A 29 37.94 12.59 44.10
N THR A 30 38.42 12.19 42.91
CA THR A 30 37.94 12.72 41.64
C THR A 30 36.50 12.29 41.49
N GLY A 31 35.57 13.26 41.47
CA GLY A 31 34.13 13.06 41.61
C GLY A 31 33.51 12.20 40.51
N ASN A 32 33.71 10.89 40.65
CA ASN A 32 33.14 9.85 39.81
C ASN A 32 31.69 9.64 40.23
N ALA A 33 30.77 10.09 39.38
CA ALA A 33 29.34 10.03 39.66
C ALA A 33 28.85 8.61 39.93
N LYS A 34 27.84 8.52 40.80
CA LYS A 34 27.31 7.25 41.33
C LYS A 34 25.81 7.21 41.18
N VAL A 35 25.27 6.03 40.88
CA VAL A 35 23.82 5.76 40.97
C VAL A 35 23.62 4.68 42.01
N ALA A 36 22.63 4.86 42.88
CA ALA A 36 22.15 3.83 43.79
C ALA A 36 20.62 3.82 43.79
N ALA A 37 19.99 2.65 43.80
CA ALA A 37 18.53 2.57 43.82
C ALA A 37 17.99 1.36 44.57
N VAL A 38 16.86 1.56 45.28
CA VAL A 38 16.02 0.46 45.76
C VAL A 38 14.92 0.20 44.73
N ILE A 39 14.85 -1.04 44.22
CA ILE A 39 13.77 -1.46 43.32
C ILE A 39 12.81 -2.39 44.07
N TYR A 40 11.53 -2.14 43.90
CA TYR A 40 10.45 -2.93 44.51
C TYR A 40 9.67 -3.73 43.48
N THR A 41 9.10 -4.87 43.86
CA THR A 41 8.07 -5.57 43.11
C THR A 41 6.74 -4.82 43.21
N SER A 42 5.80 -5.09 42.29
CA SER A 42 4.44 -4.51 42.28
C SER A 42 3.62 -4.74 43.56
N ASN A 43 4.03 -5.68 44.43
CA ASN A 43 3.43 -5.93 45.75
C ASN A 43 4.21 -5.29 46.93
N GLY A 44 5.14 -4.36 46.66
CA GLY A 44 5.85 -3.58 47.66
C GLY A 44 6.96 -4.31 48.42
N ARG A 45 7.39 -5.49 47.93
CA ARG A 45 8.57 -6.19 48.45
C ARG A 45 9.82 -5.73 47.70
N PRO A 46 11.03 -5.90 48.25
CA PRO A 46 12.24 -5.76 47.46
C PRO A 46 12.25 -6.66 46.22
N ALA A 47 12.67 -6.13 45.07
CA ALA A 47 12.92 -6.91 43.87
C ALA A 47 14.29 -7.59 43.98
N CYS A 48 14.39 -8.64 44.79
CA CYS A 48 15.62 -9.41 44.98
C CYS A 48 16.05 -10.14 43.70
N GLY A 49 17.34 -10.06 43.34
CA GLY A 49 17.92 -10.82 42.23
C GLY A 49 17.51 -10.40 40.81
N ALA A 50 16.78 -9.28 40.64
CA ALA A 50 16.47 -8.71 39.33
C ALA A 50 17.75 -8.31 38.57
N SER A 51 17.74 -8.51 37.26
CA SER A 51 18.81 -8.12 36.34
C SER A 51 18.82 -6.61 36.17
N VAL A 52 19.97 -5.97 36.40
CA VAL A 52 20.18 -4.53 36.19
C VAL A 52 21.21 -4.35 35.08
N VAL A 53 20.86 -3.61 34.02
CA VAL A 53 21.73 -3.37 32.86
C VAL A 53 21.84 -1.87 32.60
N LEU A 54 23.03 -1.31 32.79
CA LEU A 54 23.37 0.08 32.49
C LEU A 54 24.01 0.18 31.10
N VAL A 55 23.47 1.07 30.26
CA VAL A 55 24.01 1.44 28.94
C VAL A 55 23.90 2.96 28.69
N PRO A 56 24.73 3.56 27.82
CA PRO A 56 24.48 4.89 27.27
C PRO A 56 23.12 4.98 26.56
N SER A 57 22.48 6.15 26.52
CA SER A 57 21.16 6.29 25.87
C SER A 57 21.23 6.24 24.34
N ASP A 58 22.42 6.33 23.75
CA ASP A 58 22.68 6.15 22.32
C ASP A 58 23.10 4.69 21.99
N TYR A 59 23.08 3.79 22.97
CA TYR A 59 23.44 2.39 22.80
C TYR A 59 22.40 1.62 21.98
N LEU A 60 22.90 0.70 21.16
CA LEU A 60 22.15 -0.37 20.50
C LEU A 60 22.88 -1.67 20.75
N SER A 61 22.16 -2.78 20.93
CA SER A 61 22.78 -4.10 21.06
C SER A 61 23.38 -4.53 19.73
N GLU A 62 24.71 -4.58 19.66
CA GLU A 62 25.46 -4.77 18.42
C GLU A 62 25.61 -6.26 18.04
N THR A 63 25.58 -6.55 16.75
CA THR A 63 26.03 -7.85 16.23
C THR A 63 27.56 -7.96 16.17
N ASP A 64 28.29 -6.83 16.03
CA ASP A 64 29.73 -6.82 15.71
C ASP A 64 30.54 -5.67 16.38
N GLY A 65 30.66 -5.71 17.72
CA GLY A 65 32.00 -5.67 18.34
C GLY A 65 32.68 -4.33 18.69
N THR A 66 31.98 -3.26 19.09
CA THR A 66 32.62 -2.05 19.66
C THR A 66 32.95 -2.15 21.16
N ASP A 67 33.60 -1.11 21.68
CA ASP A 67 34.05 -1.01 23.08
C ASP A 67 32.94 -0.64 24.08
N LYS A 68 31.77 -0.13 23.63
CA LYS A 68 30.63 0.22 24.50
C LYS A 68 29.90 -1.04 24.99
N LYS A 69 30.36 -1.63 26.10
CA LYS A 69 29.77 -2.86 26.64
C LYS A 69 28.75 -2.59 27.76
N PRO A 70 27.56 -3.22 27.73
CA PRO A 70 26.58 -3.12 28.81
C PRO A 70 27.15 -3.54 30.16
N VAL A 71 26.92 -2.73 31.20
CA VAL A 71 27.35 -3.06 32.56
C VAL A 71 26.19 -3.76 33.28
N LYS A 72 26.30 -5.09 33.42
CA LYS A 72 25.27 -5.94 34.02
C LYS A 72 25.61 -6.31 35.46
N ILE A 73 24.70 -6.00 36.37
CA ILE A 73 24.72 -6.40 37.79
C ILE A 73 23.35 -6.96 38.19
N PHE A 74 23.18 -7.28 39.47
CA PHE A 74 21.90 -7.72 40.03
C PHE A 74 21.61 -6.96 41.32
N THR A 75 20.34 -6.75 41.61
CA THR A 75 19.85 -6.25 42.91
C THR A 75 20.05 -7.27 44.02
N ASP A 76 20.45 -6.81 45.21
CA ASP A 76 20.61 -7.66 46.41
C ASP A 76 19.28 -8.07 47.08
N ASP A 77 19.37 -8.78 48.21
CA ASP A 77 18.23 -9.21 49.04
C ASP A 77 17.31 -8.06 49.50
N SER A 78 17.83 -6.82 49.53
CA SER A 78 17.10 -5.60 49.87
C SER A 78 16.59 -4.84 48.65
N GLY A 79 16.75 -5.39 47.44
CA GLY A 79 16.35 -4.77 46.18
C GLY A 79 17.28 -3.65 45.75
N MET A 80 18.44 -3.52 46.40
CA MET A 80 19.41 -2.46 46.15
C MET A 80 20.36 -2.82 45.02
N PHE A 81 20.65 -1.87 44.14
CA PHE A 81 21.81 -1.89 43.27
C PHE A 81 22.58 -0.58 43.36
N HIS A 82 23.85 -0.58 42.96
CA HIS A 82 24.63 0.64 42.74
C HIS A 82 25.64 0.47 41.60
N PHE A 83 25.95 1.59 40.94
CA PHE A 83 27.06 1.73 40.01
C PHE A 83 27.99 2.85 40.51
N ASP A 84 29.25 2.51 40.72
CA ASP A 84 30.33 3.47 40.95
C ASP A 84 30.99 3.85 39.63
N SER A 85 31.30 5.13 39.42
CA SER A 85 32.05 5.63 38.26
C SER A 85 31.33 5.46 36.91
N ILE A 86 30.14 6.03 36.79
CA ILE A 86 29.47 6.19 35.49
C ILE A 86 30.09 7.35 34.72
N GLU A 87 30.25 7.22 33.40
CA GLU A 87 30.70 8.31 32.53
C GLU A 87 29.67 9.45 32.47
N SER A 88 30.14 10.68 32.19
CA SER A 88 29.23 11.82 32.04
C SER A 88 28.46 11.74 30.72
N GLY A 89 27.13 11.63 30.79
CA GLY A 89 26.27 11.51 29.62
C GLY A 89 24.85 11.05 29.97
N LYS A 90 24.00 10.94 28.96
CA LYS A 90 22.67 10.32 29.10
C LYS A 90 22.82 8.80 29.13
N HIS A 91 22.16 8.16 30.08
CA HIS A 91 22.21 6.71 30.28
C HIS A 91 20.82 6.13 30.54
N CYS A 92 20.65 4.87 30.19
CA CYS A 92 19.48 4.06 30.42
C CYS A 92 19.87 2.89 31.34
N ILE A 93 19.06 2.64 32.37
CA ILE A 93 19.20 1.46 33.23
C ILE A 93 17.93 0.63 33.13
N GLU A 94 18.00 -0.52 32.46
CA GLU A 94 16.94 -1.52 32.52
C GLU A 94 17.05 -2.28 33.84
N ILE A 95 15.95 -2.39 34.59
CA ILE A 95 15.81 -3.38 35.67
C ILE A 95 14.67 -4.33 35.33
N ASN A 96 14.95 -5.63 35.31
CA ASN A 96 14.08 -6.66 34.76
C ASN A 96 14.11 -7.91 35.66
N ASP A 97 12.94 -8.43 36.05
CA ASP A 97 12.85 -9.63 36.92
C ASP A 97 13.11 -10.96 36.19
N GLY A 98 13.10 -10.96 34.85
CA GLY A 98 13.29 -12.14 34.01
C GLY A 98 12.05 -13.01 33.84
N ASP A 99 10.89 -12.56 34.33
CA ASP A 99 9.62 -13.30 34.37
C ASP A 99 8.48 -12.51 33.73
N SER A 100 8.15 -11.33 34.26
CA SER A 100 6.94 -10.60 33.89
C SER A 100 6.99 -9.07 34.04
N SER A 101 8.02 -8.51 34.69
CA SER A 101 8.05 -7.08 35.02
C SER A 101 9.43 -6.42 34.86
N SER A 102 9.44 -5.20 34.32
CA SER A 102 10.64 -4.38 34.17
C SER A 102 10.36 -2.87 34.22
N ILE A 103 11.44 -2.08 34.34
CA ILE A 103 11.44 -0.62 34.26
C ILE A 103 12.69 -0.12 33.54
N LEU A 104 12.60 1.08 32.97
CA LEU A 104 13.72 1.81 32.39
C LEU A 104 13.93 3.12 33.13
N LEU A 105 15.07 3.26 33.81
CA LEU A 105 15.48 4.51 34.44
C LEU A 105 16.34 5.31 33.45
N ASN A 106 15.79 6.39 32.93
CA ASN A 106 16.51 7.34 32.08
C ASN A 106 17.16 8.40 32.96
N ILE A 107 18.49 8.48 32.95
CA ILE A 107 19.28 9.40 33.77
C ILE A 107 20.19 10.27 32.89
N THR A 108 20.61 11.41 33.42
CA THR A 108 21.74 12.19 32.87
C THR A 108 22.77 12.33 33.98
N VAL A 109 24.02 12.05 33.66
CA VAL A 109 25.16 12.06 34.59
C VAL A 109 26.07 13.23 34.21
N TYR A 110 26.38 14.10 35.16
CA TYR A 110 27.26 15.26 34.98
C TYR A 110 28.65 15.04 35.60
N PRO A 111 29.70 15.70 35.09
CA PRO A 111 31.01 15.71 35.75
C PRO A 111 30.91 16.27 37.17
N GLU A 112 31.60 15.65 38.12
CA GLU A 112 31.60 16.00 39.56
C GLU A 112 30.23 15.85 40.27
N GLU A 113 29.27 15.14 39.67
CA GLU A 113 27.96 14.88 40.28
C GLU A 113 28.03 13.90 41.47
N GLY A 114 27.18 14.14 42.48
CA GLY A 114 27.07 13.27 43.65
C GLY A 114 26.28 11.98 43.37
N THR A 115 25.97 11.22 44.42
CA THR A 115 25.16 10.00 44.28
C THR A 115 23.71 10.34 43.89
N ILE A 116 23.31 9.95 42.69
CA ILE A 116 21.91 9.92 42.26
C ILE A 116 21.22 8.77 43.00
N VAL A 117 20.20 9.08 43.81
CA VAL A 117 19.45 8.08 44.58
C VAL A 117 18.02 7.96 44.03
N ILE A 118 17.64 6.75 43.61
CA ILE A 118 16.34 6.47 42.98
C ILE A 118 15.58 5.42 43.83
N ASN A 119 14.25 5.50 43.84
CA ASN A 119 13.39 4.43 44.33
C ASN A 119 12.27 4.25 43.31
N ASP A 120 12.06 3.04 42.80
CA ASP A 120 10.99 2.76 41.82
C ASP A 120 10.46 1.32 41.95
N THR A 121 9.35 1.03 41.28
CA THR A 121 8.64 -0.25 41.35
C THR A 121 8.52 -0.89 39.97
N LEU A 122 8.82 -2.19 39.88
CA LEU A 122 8.67 -3.01 38.68
C LEU A 122 7.22 -2.96 38.15
N ARG A 123 7.10 -2.77 36.84
CA ARG A 123 5.82 -2.66 36.11
C ARG A 123 5.70 -3.85 35.15
N PRO A 124 4.49 -4.39 34.88
CA PRO A 124 4.31 -5.45 33.89
C PRO A 124 4.91 -5.05 32.54
N TYR A 125 5.43 -6.03 31.81
CA TYR A 125 6.09 -5.78 30.52
C TYR A 125 5.21 -5.01 29.52
N ALA A 126 5.91 -4.20 28.72
CA ALA A 126 5.45 -3.60 27.48
C ALA A 126 5.70 -4.54 26.30
N SER A 127 4.79 -4.52 25.34
CA SER A 127 4.91 -5.28 24.08
C SER A 127 4.82 -4.37 22.85
N ILE A 128 5.47 -4.79 21.77
CA ILE A 128 5.36 -4.20 20.43
C ILE A 128 5.17 -5.29 19.39
N GLU A 129 4.43 -4.95 18.34
CA GLU A 129 4.23 -5.78 17.16
C GLU A 129 4.28 -4.87 15.94
N GLY A 130 4.95 -5.26 14.85
CA GLY A 130 5.06 -4.41 13.68
C GLY A 130 5.58 -5.13 12.45
N ASN A 131 5.52 -4.44 11.31
CA ASN A 131 5.96 -4.98 10.04
C ASN A 131 6.78 -3.94 9.26
N ALA A 132 8.02 -4.32 8.91
CA ALA A 132 8.99 -3.53 8.14
C ALA A 132 9.02 -3.89 6.64
N GLY A 133 7.99 -4.59 6.17
CA GLY A 133 7.78 -5.01 4.80
C GLY A 133 8.69 -6.13 4.29
N ILE A 134 8.28 -6.65 3.13
CA ILE A 134 9.08 -7.52 2.27
C ILE A 134 10.15 -6.67 1.57
N THR A 135 11.39 -7.11 1.68
CA THR A 135 12.58 -6.54 1.02
C THR A 135 12.95 -7.36 -0.22
N SER A 136 13.68 -6.75 -1.16
CA SER A 136 14.11 -7.45 -2.39
C SER A 136 15.13 -8.57 -2.13
N ASP A 137 16.06 -8.35 -1.20
CA ASP A 137 16.80 -9.44 -0.56
C ASP A 137 15.95 -10.05 0.58
N THR A 138 15.87 -11.37 0.59
CA THR A 138 15.23 -12.19 1.62
C THR A 138 16.20 -13.20 2.25
N SER A 139 17.48 -13.15 1.87
CA SER A 139 18.54 -14.05 2.34
C SER A 139 19.32 -13.50 3.54
N SER A 140 19.52 -12.18 3.61
CA SER A 140 20.12 -11.52 4.78
C SER A 140 19.14 -11.46 5.95
N LYS A 141 19.63 -11.69 7.16
CA LYS A 141 18.83 -11.50 8.38
C LYS A 141 18.69 -10.01 8.67
N ARG A 142 17.47 -9.62 9.08
CA ARG A 142 17.15 -8.29 9.57
C ARG A 142 16.91 -8.32 11.08
N PHE A 143 17.26 -7.24 11.77
CA PHE A 143 17.11 -7.11 13.22
C PHE A 143 16.57 -5.73 13.57
N LEU A 144 15.60 -5.69 14.48
CA LEU A 144 15.13 -4.49 15.16
C LEU A 144 15.94 -4.35 16.46
N LEU A 145 16.67 -3.25 16.54
CA LEU A 145 17.45 -2.83 17.71
C LEU A 145 16.72 -1.70 18.42
N ILE A 146 16.90 -1.57 19.73
CA ILE A 146 16.16 -0.62 20.57
C ILE A 146 17.14 0.30 21.28
N TYR A 147 17.01 1.62 21.08
CA TYR A 147 17.91 2.59 21.70
C TYR A 147 17.81 2.56 23.23
N GLY A 148 18.95 2.42 23.90
CA GLY A 148 19.04 2.37 25.36
C GLY A 148 18.70 1.01 25.99
N LEU A 149 18.58 -0.07 25.21
CA LEU A 149 18.41 -1.44 25.73
C LEU A 149 19.41 -2.42 25.10
N ASP A 150 19.83 -3.43 25.88
CA ASP A 150 20.60 -4.57 25.38
C ASP A 150 19.66 -5.64 24.80
N ARG A 151 19.02 -5.32 23.66
CA ARG A 151 18.02 -6.16 23.00
C ARG A 151 18.24 -6.18 21.48
N ILE A 152 18.20 -7.39 20.91
CA ILE A 152 18.15 -7.66 19.47
C ILE A 152 16.88 -8.46 19.21
N VAL A 153 15.97 -7.92 18.39
CA VAL A 153 14.70 -8.56 18.01
C VAL A 153 14.81 -9.00 16.54
N PRO A 154 14.58 -10.28 16.20
CA PRO A 154 14.64 -10.72 14.80
C PRO A 154 13.46 -10.16 13.99
N VAL A 155 13.75 -9.72 12.77
CA VAL A 155 12.74 -9.29 11.78
C VAL A 155 12.61 -10.39 10.73
N SER A 156 11.39 -10.86 10.53
CA SER A 156 11.06 -11.97 9.63
C SER A 156 11.17 -11.59 8.14
N THR A 157 11.13 -12.57 7.23
CA THR A 157 11.27 -12.33 5.78
C THR A 157 10.10 -11.55 5.17
N ASP A 158 8.92 -11.63 5.78
CA ASP A 158 7.72 -10.83 5.49
C ASP A 158 7.78 -9.41 6.07
N GLY A 159 8.79 -9.09 6.88
CA GLY A 159 8.93 -7.84 7.62
C GLY A 159 8.45 -7.89 9.07
N SER A 160 7.80 -8.96 9.51
CA SER A 160 7.13 -9.00 10.82
C SER A 160 8.11 -9.14 11.98
N PHE A 161 7.88 -8.38 13.05
CA PHE A 161 8.66 -8.41 14.29
C PHE A 161 7.76 -8.23 15.52
N TYR A 162 8.20 -8.79 16.65
CA TYR A 162 7.47 -8.79 17.92
C TYR A 162 8.42 -8.86 19.11
N ALA A 163 8.13 -8.14 20.19
CA ALA A 163 8.82 -8.24 21.46
C ALA A 163 7.87 -7.91 22.61
N ASP A 164 7.93 -8.67 23.70
CA ASP A 164 6.93 -8.67 24.79
C ASP A 164 7.52 -8.61 26.20
N ASN A 165 8.83 -8.34 26.30
CA ASN A 165 9.59 -8.26 27.54
C ASN A 165 10.24 -6.89 27.77
N LEU A 166 9.70 -5.85 27.11
CA LEU A 166 10.22 -4.49 27.19
C LEU A 166 9.77 -3.81 28.49
N PRO A 167 10.56 -2.88 29.05
CA PRO A 167 10.07 -1.97 30.08
C PRO A 167 9.11 -0.93 29.49
N GLY A 168 8.12 -0.49 30.27
CA GLY A 168 7.25 0.63 29.89
C GLY A 168 8.06 1.93 29.72
N GLY A 169 7.83 2.65 28.62
CA GLY A 169 8.64 3.81 28.23
C GLY A 169 8.32 4.33 26.83
N THR A 170 9.19 5.19 26.31
CA THR A 170 9.15 5.68 24.93
C THR A 170 10.50 5.37 24.27
N PHE A 171 10.47 4.72 23.11
CA PHE A 171 11.66 4.17 22.45
C PHE A 171 11.82 4.68 21.02
N ILE A 172 13.08 4.82 20.61
CA ILE A 172 13.47 4.87 19.19
C ILE A 172 13.97 3.48 18.82
N PHE A 173 13.62 2.99 17.64
CA PHE A 173 14.08 1.71 17.13
C PHE A 173 14.89 1.90 15.87
N ARG A 174 15.88 1.03 15.67
CA ARG A 174 16.66 0.96 14.44
C ARG A 174 16.55 -0.42 13.85
N ILE A 175 16.01 -0.56 12.65
CA ILE A 175 16.14 -1.80 11.89
C ILE A 175 17.46 -1.78 11.11
N ILE A 176 18.17 -2.90 11.11
CA ILE A 176 19.38 -3.16 10.34
C ILE A 176 19.28 -4.50 9.59
N SER A 177 20.14 -4.70 8.60
CA SER A 177 20.40 -5.99 7.95
C SER A 177 21.83 -6.46 8.22
N GLN A 178 22.10 -7.75 7.99
CA GLN A 178 23.48 -8.25 7.87
C GLN A 178 24.14 -7.85 6.53
N ASP A 179 23.35 -7.42 5.54
CA ASP A 179 23.86 -6.75 4.34
C ASP A 179 24.12 -5.26 4.64
N SER A 180 25.35 -4.81 4.42
CA SER A 180 25.77 -3.43 4.61
C SER A 180 25.36 -2.47 3.48
N ALA A 181 24.79 -2.99 2.38
CA ALA A 181 24.12 -2.18 1.36
C ALA A 181 22.66 -1.83 1.72
N TRP A 182 22.07 -2.49 2.71
CA TRP A 182 20.71 -2.23 3.19
C TRP A 182 20.67 -0.93 4.01
N THR A 183 19.72 -0.03 3.72
CA THR A 183 19.66 1.28 4.37
C THR A 183 18.98 1.17 5.74
N PRO A 184 19.67 1.47 6.86
CA PRO A 184 19.06 1.37 8.19
C PRO A 184 17.82 2.24 8.32
N ILE A 185 16.78 1.70 8.95
CA ILE A 185 15.49 2.37 9.15
C ILE A 185 15.39 2.79 10.62
N GLU A 186 15.19 4.09 10.87
CA GLU A 186 14.82 4.59 12.20
C GLU A 186 13.29 4.61 12.34
N ILE A 187 12.78 4.36 13.56
CA ILE A 187 11.37 4.42 13.90
C ILE A 187 11.23 5.28 15.17
N GLU A 188 10.53 6.41 15.08
CA GLU A 188 10.49 7.39 16.16
C GLU A 188 9.53 7.02 17.31
N ALA A 189 10.01 7.28 18.54
CA ALA A 189 9.23 7.61 19.73
C ALA A 189 7.95 6.80 20.04
N VAL A 190 7.95 5.48 19.82
CA VAL A 190 6.80 4.62 20.16
C VAL A 190 6.67 4.55 21.68
N THR A 191 5.49 4.92 22.19
CA THR A 191 5.22 5.03 23.63
C THR A 191 4.39 3.83 24.12
N ASN A 192 4.74 3.30 25.30
CA ASN A 192 4.06 2.14 25.88
C ASN A 192 3.87 2.23 27.40
N PRO A 193 2.61 2.24 27.84
CA PRO A 193 2.21 1.74 29.15
C PRO A 193 1.16 0.61 29.01
N SER A 194 1.59 -0.63 29.23
CA SER A 194 0.73 -1.79 29.59
C SER A 194 -0.15 -2.41 28.49
N GLN A 195 0.13 -2.20 27.20
CA GLN A 195 -0.53 -2.89 26.07
C GLN A 195 0.47 -3.16 24.92
N THR A 196 0.10 -3.96 23.92
CA THR A 196 0.90 -4.09 22.68
C THR A 196 0.73 -2.83 21.83
N THR A 197 1.82 -2.12 21.55
CA THR A 197 1.80 -1.01 20.59
C THR A 197 2.08 -1.53 19.19
N LEU A 198 1.18 -1.23 18.25
CA LEU A 198 1.30 -1.67 16.85
C LEU A 198 2.13 -0.68 16.02
N ILE A 199 2.99 -1.21 15.15
CA ILE A 199 3.82 -0.46 14.18
C ILE A 199 3.67 -1.11 12.78
N PRO A 200 2.48 -1.10 12.16
CA PRO A 200 2.20 -1.91 10.98
C PRO A 200 2.85 -1.40 9.67
N GLN A 201 3.38 -0.17 9.65
CA GLN A 201 4.12 0.41 8.52
C GLN A 201 5.53 0.87 8.94
N ALA A 202 6.29 0.00 9.61
CA ALA A 202 7.61 0.35 10.12
C ALA A 202 8.59 0.72 8.98
N GLY A 203 9.08 1.96 9.00
CA GLY A 203 10.01 2.48 7.98
C GLY A 203 9.36 3.05 6.73
N TRP A 204 8.03 3.15 6.69
CA TRP A 204 7.34 4.10 5.85
C TRP A 204 7.30 5.45 6.58
N VAL A 205 7.88 6.49 5.96
CA VAL A 205 8.05 7.81 6.58
C VAL A 205 7.11 8.87 5.99
N HIS A 206 6.40 8.53 4.91
CA HIS A 206 5.37 9.37 4.30
C HIS A 206 4.06 8.58 4.16
N ASN A 207 2.93 9.26 4.32
CA ASN A 207 1.60 8.68 4.13
C ASN A 207 0.58 9.77 3.73
N ALA A 208 -0.50 9.36 3.06
CA ALA A 208 -1.64 10.21 2.71
C ALA A 208 -2.95 9.40 2.72
N ALA A 209 -4.07 10.06 3.00
CA ALA A 209 -5.40 9.49 2.88
C ALA A 209 -5.94 9.62 1.45
N ILE A 210 -6.44 8.51 0.91
CA ILE A 210 -7.11 8.43 -0.40
C ILE A 210 -8.62 8.31 -0.15
N TYR A 211 -9.32 9.44 -0.17
CA TYR A 211 -10.77 9.51 0.02
C TYR A 211 -11.54 9.14 -1.26
N LEU A 212 -12.65 8.41 -1.10
CA LEU A 212 -13.58 8.09 -2.19
C LEU A 212 -14.92 8.79 -1.96
N ASN A 213 -15.28 9.73 -2.84
CA ASN A 213 -16.52 10.50 -2.78
C ASN A 213 -17.60 9.91 -3.69
N THR A 214 -18.56 9.17 -3.11
CA THR A 214 -19.71 8.61 -3.84
C THR A 214 -20.99 9.45 -3.73
N THR A 215 -20.93 10.61 -3.04
CA THR A 215 -22.07 11.54 -2.95
C THR A 215 -22.38 12.21 -4.29
N GLU A 216 -23.49 12.97 -4.37
CA GLU A 216 -23.88 13.77 -5.55
C GLU A 216 -22.75 14.69 -6.07
N SER A 217 -21.86 15.16 -5.18
CA SER A 217 -20.72 16.00 -5.54
C SER A 217 -19.56 15.26 -6.22
N GLY A 218 -19.49 13.93 -6.01
CA GLY A 218 -18.45 13.04 -6.51
C GLY A 218 -18.98 12.12 -7.62
N ALA A 219 -18.88 10.81 -7.42
CA ALA A 219 -19.40 9.82 -8.35
C ALA A 219 -20.95 9.78 -8.45
N ASN A 220 -21.68 10.25 -7.43
CA ASN A 220 -23.14 10.12 -7.30
C ASN A 220 -23.61 8.67 -7.49
N VAL A 221 -23.20 7.78 -6.58
CA VAL A 221 -23.55 6.35 -6.55
C VAL A 221 -24.11 6.03 -5.17
N THR A 222 -25.37 5.60 -5.11
CA THR A 222 -26.11 5.41 -3.85
C THR A 222 -25.99 4.02 -3.24
N GLU A 223 -25.48 3.05 -4.00
CA GLU A 223 -25.38 1.64 -3.60
C GLU A 223 -23.93 1.29 -3.21
N ASN A 224 -23.77 0.29 -2.34
CA ASN A 224 -22.46 -0.24 -1.98
C ASN A 224 -21.98 -1.19 -3.09
N ILE A 225 -20.75 -1.02 -3.54
CA ILE A 225 -20.14 -1.81 -4.61
C ILE A 225 -18.93 -2.56 -4.04
N SER A 226 -18.89 -3.88 -4.19
CA SER A 226 -17.85 -4.74 -3.59
C SER A 226 -16.86 -5.30 -4.62
N GLY A 227 -15.57 -5.34 -4.24
CA GLY A 227 -14.48 -5.88 -5.08
C GLY A 227 -14.17 -5.02 -6.31
N PHE A 228 -14.04 -3.71 -6.13
CA PHE A 228 -13.91 -2.73 -7.21
C PHE A 228 -12.47 -2.18 -7.31
N PRO A 229 -11.78 -2.36 -8.46
CA PRO A 229 -10.51 -1.72 -8.75
C PRO A 229 -10.68 -0.20 -8.94
N VAL A 230 -10.30 0.58 -7.92
CA VAL A 230 -10.23 2.05 -8.00
C VAL A 230 -8.92 2.46 -8.64
N LEU A 231 -8.98 3.24 -9.72
CA LEU A 231 -7.84 4.00 -10.25
C LEU A 231 -7.55 5.19 -9.34
N ILE A 232 -6.29 5.30 -8.91
CA ILE A 232 -5.71 6.45 -8.24
C ILE A 232 -4.72 7.10 -9.21
N ARG A 233 -4.80 8.42 -9.35
CA ARG A 233 -3.87 9.21 -10.14
C ARG A 233 -2.98 10.06 -9.24
N LEU A 234 -1.66 9.90 -9.40
CA LEU A 234 -0.66 10.75 -8.76
C LEU A 234 -0.08 11.72 -9.79
N SER A 235 0.09 12.98 -9.40
CA SER A 235 0.63 14.08 -10.20
C SER A 235 1.50 14.98 -9.31
N GLU A 236 2.24 15.93 -9.91
CA GLU A 236 3.01 16.90 -9.11
C GLU A 236 2.17 17.87 -8.27
N ASP A 237 0.85 17.89 -8.47
CA ASP A 237 -0.10 18.67 -7.67
C ASP A 237 -0.54 17.95 -6.38
N ASN A 238 -0.38 16.61 -6.30
CA ASN A 238 -0.86 15.79 -5.18
C ASN A 238 0.13 14.71 -4.69
N PHE A 239 1.35 14.64 -5.25
CA PHE A 239 2.33 13.64 -4.86
C PHE A 239 3.78 14.07 -5.09
N SER A 240 4.64 13.78 -4.11
CA SER A 240 6.08 14.08 -4.16
C SER A 240 6.88 12.90 -4.73
N PHE A 241 7.01 12.86 -6.06
CA PHE A 241 7.76 11.81 -6.78
C PHE A 241 9.25 11.68 -6.40
N SER A 242 9.80 12.59 -5.60
CA SER A 242 11.16 12.52 -5.04
C SER A 242 11.26 11.80 -3.68
N GLU A 243 10.13 11.45 -3.07
CA GLU A 243 10.06 10.78 -1.76
C GLU A 243 9.79 9.27 -1.88
N ALA A 244 9.27 8.82 -3.03
CA ALA A 244 9.13 7.41 -3.37
C ALA A 244 10.35 6.90 -4.15
N ASP A 245 10.53 5.59 -4.13
CA ASP A 245 11.65 4.90 -4.78
C ASP A 245 11.33 4.55 -6.24
N GLU A 246 12.31 4.01 -6.98
CA GLU A 246 12.22 3.74 -8.42
C GLU A 246 10.98 2.89 -8.78
N GLY A 247 10.17 3.40 -9.72
CA GLY A 247 8.92 2.77 -10.16
C GLY A 247 7.80 2.73 -9.11
N GLY A 248 7.93 3.45 -7.99
CA GLY A 248 6.98 3.41 -6.89
C GLY A 248 6.97 2.08 -6.14
N LYS A 249 8.07 1.31 -6.20
CA LYS A 249 8.17 -0.05 -5.61
C LYS A 249 7.86 -0.09 -4.11
N ASP A 250 8.04 1.02 -3.41
CA ASP A 250 7.80 1.21 -1.98
C ASP A 250 6.37 1.63 -1.63
N ILE A 251 5.54 2.02 -2.61
CA ILE A 251 4.12 2.33 -2.40
C ILE A 251 3.40 1.16 -1.72
N ARG A 252 2.58 1.46 -0.72
CA ARG A 252 1.67 0.51 -0.05
C ARG A 252 0.30 1.14 0.19
N PHE A 253 -0.73 0.30 0.21
CA PHE A 253 -2.09 0.70 0.56
C PHE A 253 -2.61 -0.14 1.73
N PHE A 254 -3.29 0.50 2.68
CA PHE A 254 -3.91 -0.15 3.84
C PHE A 254 -5.30 0.43 4.12
N LYS A 255 -6.21 -0.42 4.58
CA LYS A 255 -7.48 0.01 5.19
C LYS A 255 -7.24 0.70 6.54
N THR A 256 -8.27 1.33 7.08
CA THR A 256 -8.24 2.04 8.37
C THR A 256 -8.01 1.13 9.59
N ASP A 257 -8.14 -0.20 9.44
CA ASP A 257 -7.81 -1.21 10.45
C ASP A 257 -6.38 -1.77 10.31
N GLY A 258 -5.58 -1.29 9.34
CA GLY A 258 -4.24 -1.77 9.05
C GLY A 258 -4.17 -2.97 8.10
N THR A 259 -5.29 -3.48 7.58
CA THR A 259 -5.30 -4.56 6.58
C THR A 259 -4.65 -4.07 5.27
N PRO A 260 -3.61 -4.75 4.73
CA PRO A 260 -3.05 -4.42 3.43
C PRO A 260 -4.08 -4.54 2.30
N VAL A 261 -3.89 -3.77 1.23
CA VAL A 261 -4.75 -3.78 0.05
C VAL A 261 -3.92 -4.04 -1.21
N ASP A 262 -4.35 -5.01 -2.03
CA ASP A 262 -3.70 -5.34 -3.30
C ASP A 262 -3.82 -4.20 -4.32
N PHE A 263 -2.74 -3.96 -5.07
CA PHE A 263 -2.63 -2.87 -6.03
C PHE A 263 -1.78 -3.24 -7.24
N GLU A 264 -1.92 -2.48 -8.31
CA GLU A 264 -1.11 -2.52 -9.52
C GLU A 264 -0.68 -1.10 -9.89
N ILE A 265 0.62 -0.90 -10.03
CA ILE A 265 1.20 0.29 -10.66
C ILE A 265 1.24 0.00 -12.17
N GLU A 266 0.27 0.56 -12.89
CA GLU A 266 0.13 0.43 -14.35
C GLU A 266 1.14 1.34 -15.08
N GLN A 267 1.26 2.58 -14.60
CA GLN A 267 2.19 3.57 -15.13
C GLN A 267 2.89 4.31 -13.98
N TRP A 268 4.19 4.53 -14.10
CA TRP A 268 4.99 5.41 -13.24
C TRP A 268 6.00 6.19 -14.08
N ASP A 269 5.62 7.39 -14.52
CA ASP A 269 6.46 8.30 -15.30
C ASP A 269 7.05 9.40 -14.41
N LEU A 270 8.30 9.22 -14.00
CA LEU A 270 9.07 10.20 -13.21
C LEU A 270 9.41 11.47 -14.01
N SER A 271 9.38 11.43 -15.34
CA SER A 271 9.70 12.57 -16.22
C SER A 271 8.52 13.51 -16.43
N LEU A 272 7.31 12.96 -16.53
CA LEU A 272 6.05 13.71 -16.54
C LEU A 272 5.47 13.91 -15.13
N LYS A 273 6.06 13.28 -14.11
CA LYS A 273 5.55 13.19 -12.72
C LYS A 273 4.09 12.74 -12.69
N ARG A 274 3.84 11.54 -13.23
CA ARG A 274 2.51 10.93 -13.30
C ARG A 274 2.56 9.46 -12.90
N ALA A 275 1.56 9.00 -12.18
CA ALA A 275 1.32 7.57 -11.99
C ALA A 275 -0.17 7.23 -12.11
N SER A 276 -0.44 6.05 -12.66
CA SER A 276 -1.76 5.41 -12.67
C SER A 276 -1.66 4.11 -11.88
N ILE A 277 -2.44 3.99 -10.81
CA ILE A 277 -2.37 2.89 -9.86
C ILE A 277 -3.78 2.34 -9.61
N TRP A 278 -4.01 1.06 -9.86
CA TRP A 278 -5.27 0.39 -9.54
C TRP A 278 -5.19 -0.24 -8.16
N VAL A 279 -6.22 -0.07 -7.33
CA VAL A 279 -6.26 -0.61 -5.95
C VAL A 279 -7.58 -1.35 -5.71
N ASN A 280 -7.50 -2.58 -5.19
CA ASN A 280 -8.66 -3.46 -5.04
C ASN A 280 -9.47 -3.14 -3.78
N ILE A 281 -10.53 -2.35 -3.90
CA ILE A 281 -11.37 -1.96 -2.77
C ILE A 281 -12.47 -3.01 -2.54
N ASP A 282 -12.44 -3.66 -1.37
CA ASP A 282 -13.37 -4.74 -1.04
C ASP A 282 -14.82 -4.26 -0.90
N THR A 283 -15.06 -3.02 -0.45
CA THR A 283 -16.34 -2.33 -0.61
C THR A 283 -16.17 -0.81 -0.68
N VAL A 284 -16.57 -0.23 -1.81
CA VAL A 284 -16.85 1.19 -1.98
C VAL A 284 -18.29 1.44 -1.52
N TYR A 285 -18.46 2.23 -0.46
CA TYR A 285 -19.76 2.53 0.13
C TYR A 285 -20.51 3.60 -0.68
N GLY A 286 -21.83 3.44 -0.80
CA GLY A 286 -22.71 4.37 -1.52
C GLY A 286 -22.99 5.65 -0.72
N ASN A 287 -23.10 6.78 -1.43
CA ASN A 287 -23.42 8.11 -0.92
C ASN A 287 -22.59 8.54 0.33
N LEU A 288 -21.27 8.35 0.28
CA LEU A 288 -20.35 8.65 1.37
C LEU A 288 -19.09 9.37 0.86
N ASP A 289 -18.64 10.38 1.61
CA ASP A 289 -17.50 11.27 1.33
C ASP A 289 -16.30 11.07 2.27
N LYS A 290 -16.42 10.18 3.26
CA LYS A 290 -15.46 9.98 4.38
C LYS A 290 -14.89 8.57 4.49
N GLN A 291 -15.16 7.72 3.51
CA GLN A 291 -14.43 6.47 3.33
C GLN A 291 -13.07 6.77 2.71
N TYR A 292 -12.02 6.11 3.20
CA TYR A 292 -10.67 6.25 2.68
C TYR A 292 -9.85 4.98 2.92
N ILE A 293 -8.78 4.84 2.13
CA ILE A 293 -7.63 4.01 2.45
C ILE A 293 -6.43 4.91 2.73
N SER A 294 -5.39 4.40 3.38
CA SER A 294 -4.11 5.11 3.52
C SER A 294 -3.10 4.59 2.52
N MET A 295 -2.45 5.49 1.78
CA MET A 295 -1.27 5.22 0.97
C MET A 295 -0.02 5.57 1.77
N HIS A 296 1.04 4.76 1.67
CA HIS A 296 2.31 4.95 2.38
C HIS A 296 3.48 4.80 1.42
N TRP A 297 4.52 5.64 1.56
CA TRP A 297 5.79 5.56 0.82
C TRP A 297 7.01 5.98 1.68
N GLY A 298 8.21 6.00 1.09
CA GLY A 298 9.46 6.39 1.73
C GLY A 298 10.30 5.27 2.32
N ASN A 299 10.05 3.99 1.97
CA ASN A 299 10.85 2.87 2.46
C ASN A 299 11.88 2.43 1.39
N PRO A 300 13.17 2.83 1.48
CA PRO A 300 14.17 2.61 0.43
C PRO A 300 14.59 1.14 0.25
N ASN A 301 14.13 0.24 1.11
CA ASN A 301 14.47 -1.18 1.07
C ASN A 301 13.33 -2.07 0.51
N ALA A 302 12.15 -1.49 0.27
CA ALA A 302 10.95 -2.23 -0.09
C ALA A 302 11.06 -2.92 -1.47
N ALA A 303 10.59 -4.16 -1.56
CA ALA A 303 10.29 -4.80 -2.85
C ALA A 303 8.99 -4.26 -3.44
N SER A 304 8.84 -4.23 -4.77
CA SER A 304 7.54 -3.96 -5.38
C SER A 304 6.54 -5.08 -5.05
N LEU A 305 5.32 -4.69 -4.67
CA LEU A 305 4.18 -5.60 -4.49
C LEU A 305 3.05 -5.36 -5.51
N SER A 306 3.35 -4.63 -6.60
CA SER A 306 2.44 -4.44 -7.74
C SER A 306 2.03 -5.80 -8.31
N ASN A 307 0.72 -6.11 -8.30
CA ASN A 307 0.18 -7.42 -8.63
C ASN A 307 -1.21 -7.32 -9.30
N SER A 308 -1.18 -7.14 -10.62
CA SER A 308 -2.35 -7.07 -11.51
C SER A 308 -3.38 -8.18 -11.26
N LYS A 309 -2.91 -9.39 -10.94
CA LYS A 309 -3.72 -10.61 -10.81
C LYS A 309 -4.50 -10.69 -9.51
N ALA A 310 -4.10 -9.90 -8.50
CA ALA A 310 -4.87 -9.73 -7.26
C ALA A 310 -5.82 -8.52 -7.33
N VAL A 311 -5.54 -7.54 -8.21
CA VAL A 311 -6.48 -6.45 -8.51
C VAL A 311 -7.63 -6.95 -9.39
N PHE A 312 -7.30 -7.56 -10.53
CA PHE A 312 -8.26 -8.12 -11.48
C PHE A 312 -8.45 -9.63 -11.25
N ASP A 313 -8.76 -9.97 -10.00
CA ASP A 313 -8.96 -11.36 -9.54
C ASP A 313 -10.14 -12.02 -10.27
N THR A 314 -9.87 -13.14 -10.93
CA THR A 314 -10.86 -13.89 -11.71
C THR A 314 -11.93 -14.55 -10.82
N SER A 315 -11.70 -14.67 -9.51
CA SER A 315 -12.72 -15.04 -8.51
C SER A 315 -13.76 -13.94 -8.26
N LYS A 316 -13.50 -12.68 -8.65
CA LYS A 316 -14.40 -11.52 -8.49
C LYS A 316 -15.19 -11.16 -9.76
N GLY A 317 -15.10 -12.01 -10.79
CA GLY A 317 -15.80 -11.82 -12.06
C GLY A 317 -14.97 -11.20 -13.17
N PHE A 318 -13.68 -10.89 -12.96
CA PHE A 318 -12.80 -10.48 -14.06
C PHE A 318 -12.48 -11.68 -14.97
N PHE A 319 -12.44 -11.46 -16.29
CA PHE A 319 -12.19 -12.52 -17.27
C PHE A 319 -11.01 -12.20 -18.21
N GLY A 320 -10.82 -10.93 -18.56
CA GLY A 320 -9.60 -10.43 -19.18
C GLY A 320 -9.53 -8.91 -19.06
N CYS A 321 -8.39 -8.36 -18.69
CA CYS A 321 -8.22 -6.92 -18.46
C CYS A 321 -7.00 -6.41 -19.22
N TYR A 322 -7.21 -5.45 -20.12
CA TYR A 322 -6.19 -4.95 -21.03
C TYR A 322 -6.12 -3.42 -20.88
N HIS A 323 -5.09 -2.95 -20.17
CA HIS A 323 -4.74 -1.50 -20.11
C HIS A 323 -4.33 -0.95 -21.49
N LEU A 324 -3.96 -1.83 -22.42
CA LEU A 324 -3.61 -1.53 -23.81
C LEU A 324 -2.36 -0.62 -24.01
N GLY A 325 -1.79 -0.03 -22.97
CA GLY A 325 -0.53 0.74 -22.99
C GLY A 325 0.75 -0.10 -23.00
N GLY A 326 1.69 0.22 -23.88
CA GLY A 326 3.02 -0.41 -23.99
C GLY A 326 3.04 -1.85 -24.51
N ASN A 327 2.01 -2.63 -24.18
CA ASN A 327 1.79 -4.01 -24.59
C ASN A 327 0.28 -4.28 -24.82
N THR A 328 -0.07 -5.55 -25.07
CA THR A 328 -1.45 -5.99 -25.30
C THR A 328 -1.80 -7.21 -24.43
N ASN A 329 -1.20 -7.29 -23.25
CA ASN A 329 -1.29 -8.42 -22.33
C ASN A 329 -2.58 -8.39 -21.49
N ASP A 330 -2.94 -9.56 -20.95
CA ASP A 330 -4.03 -9.72 -20.00
C ASP A 330 -3.51 -9.60 -18.55
N ALA A 331 -3.97 -8.57 -17.85
CA ALA A 331 -3.63 -8.28 -16.45
C ALA A 331 -4.20 -9.33 -15.47
N THR A 332 -5.19 -10.15 -15.87
CA THR A 332 -5.81 -11.15 -14.99
C THR A 332 -4.96 -12.42 -14.81
N ALA A 333 -5.44 -13.34 -13.97
CA ALA A 333 -4.86 -14.67 -13.82
C ALA A 333 -5.08 -15.61 -15.02
N ASN A 334 -5.95 -15.26 -15.99
CA ASN A 334 -6.25 -16.14 -17.14
C ASN A 334 -5.14 -16.11 -18.20
N GLY A 335 -4.53 -14.96 -18.45
CA GLY A 335 -3.41 -14.82 -19.40
C GLY A 335 -3.84 -14.95 -20.86
N PHE A 336 -4.97 -14.35 -21.23
CA PHE A 336 -5.47 -14.31 -22.62
C PHE A 336 -4.70 -13.28 -23.48
N GLU A 337 -3.37 -13.44 -23.57
CA GLU A 337 -2.46 -12.45 -24.14
C GLU A 337 -2.83 -12.05 -25.59
N GLY A 338 -3.11 -10.76 -25.80
CA GLY A 338 -3.51 -10.22 -27.09
C GLY A 338 -2.36 -10.16 -28.09
N THR A 339 -2.55 -10.71 -29.29
CA THR A 339 -1.61 -10.58 -30.41
C THR A 339 -1.89 -9.28 -31.18
N ASN A 340 -1.02 -8.28 -31.03
CA ASN A 340 -1.07 -7.03 -31.79
C ASN A 340 -0.89 -7.28 -33.31
N ASN A 341 -1.85 -6.80 -34.10
CA ASN A 341 -1.82 -6.80 -35.56
C ASN A 341 -1.85 -5.35 -36.11
N GLY A 342 -0.79 -4.58 -35.86
CA GLY A 342 -0.50 -3.27 -36.47
C GLY A 342 -0.75 -2.03 -35.61
N THR A 343 -1.34 -2.18 -34.42
CA THR A 343 -1.70 -1.06 -33.54
C THR A 343 -0.47 -0.47 -32.82
N THR A 344 -0.50 0.83 -32.52
CA THR A 344 0.65 1.55 -31.91
C THR A 344 0.27 2.19 -30.59
N ASP A 345 1.22 2.36 -29.66
CA ASP A 345 0.96 2.99 -28.36
C ASP A 345 0.38 4.42 -28.52
N PHE A 346 -0.49 4.81 -27.60
CA PHE A 346 -1.08 6.15 -27.54
C PHE A 346 -0.87 6.74 -26.13
N GLN A 347 0.08 7.66 -26.00
CA GLN A 347 0.55 8.10 -24.67
C GLN A 347 -0.46 8.96 -23.89
N ASP A 348 -1.43 9.59 -24.55
CA ASP A 348 -2.47 10.39 -23.89
C ASP A 348 -3.71 9.54 -23.56
N GLY A 349 -3.49 8.46 -22.78
CA GLY A 349 -4.53 7.55 -22.32
C GLY A 349 -5.58 8.22 -21.42
N ILE A 350 -6.65 7.50 -21.12
CA ILE A 350 -7.60 7.87 -20.05
C ILE A 350 -7.05 7.45 -18.67
N ALA A 351 -6.42 6.28 -18.63
CA ALA A 351 -5.50 5.78 -17.61
C ALA A 351 -4.17 5.51 -18.31
N GLY A 352 -3.05 5.71 -17.61
CA GLY A 352 -1.69 5.54 -18.13
C GLY A 352 -1.49 5.92 -19.60
N SER A 353 -1.39 4.91 -20.47
CA SER A 353 -1.28 5.04 -21.92
C SER A 353 -2.24 4.06 -22.61
N GLY A 354 -2.97 4.49 -23.64
CA GLY A 354 -3.86 3.64 -24.43
C GLY A 354 -3.24 3.09 -25.72
N ARG A 355 -4.09 2.69 -26.68
CA ARG A 355 -3.69 2.10 -27.97
C ARG A 355 -4.39 2.73 -29.17
N LEU A 356 -3.64 3.08 -30.21
CA LEU A 356 -4.13 3.66 -31.46
C LEU A 356 -4.42 2.60 -32.53
N PHE A 357 -5.54 2.77 -33.22
CA PHE A 357 -6.05 1.95 -34.32
C PHE A 357 -6.25 2.82 -35.57
N ASP A 358 -5.69 2.39 -36.69
CA ASP A 358 -5.60 3.16 -37.94
C ASP A 358 -6.73 2.86 -38.95
N GLY A 359 -7.77 2.13 -38.55
CA GLY A 359 -8.83 1.66 -39.45
C GLY A 359 -8.47 0.42 -40.27
N LEU A 360 -7.31 -0.21 -40.03
CA LEU A 360 -6.84 -1.45 -40.66
C LEU A 360 -6.23 -2.45 -39.65
N SER A 361 -5.79 -1.95 -38.49
CA SER A 361 -5.11 -2.68 -37.43
C SER A 361 -6.08 -3.17 -36.34
N TYR A 362 -5.69 -4.21 -35.61
CA TYR A 362 -6.51 -4.86 -34.59
C TYR A 362 -5.64 -5.63 -33.57
N ILE A 363 -6.25 -6.15 -32.51
CA ILE A 363 -5.62 -7.11 -31.58
C ILE A 363 -6.44 -8.40 -31.62
N ASN A 364 -5.78 -9.54 -31.67
CA ASN A 364 -6.44 -10.85 -31.67
C ASN A 364 -6.20 -11.56 -30.33
N LEU A 365 -7.27 -11.87 -29.60
CA LEU A 365 -7.23 -12.51 -28.29
C LEU A 365 -7.27 -14.05 -28.37
N GLY A 366 -7.36 -14.60 -29.58
CA GLY A 366 -7.59 -16.02 -29.80
C GLY A 366 -9.03 -16.45 -29.52
N ASP A 367 -9.26 -17.75 -29.50
CA ASP A 367 -10.59 -18.35 -29.31
C ASP A 367 -10.91 -18.40 -27.81
N LEU A 368 -11.52 -17.33 -27.30
CA LEU A 368 -11.91 -17.20 -25.89
C LEU A 368 -13.12 -18.09 -25.54
N PRO A 369 -13.16 -18.73 -24.35
CA PRO A 369 -14.32 -19.50 -23.87
C PRO A 369 -15.66 -18.76 -23.95
N ASP A 370 -16.74 -19.51 -24.21
CA ASP A 370 -18.14 -19.02 -24.20
C ASP A 370 -18.51 -18.35 -22.86
N ARG A 371 -19.32 -17.29 -22.90
CA ARG A 371 -19.64 -16.44 -21.73
C ARG A 371 -21.15 -16.31 -21.55
N LEU A 372 -21.72 -17.25 -20.79
CA LEU A 372 -23.16 -17.34 -20.51
C LEU A 372 -23.74 -16.11 -19.78
N SER A 373 -22.88 -15.31 -19.16
CA SER A 373 -23.14 -13.94 -18.75
C SER A 373 -21.82 -13.17 -18.75
N GLY A 374 -21.90 -11.84 -18.64
CA GLY A 374 -20.71 -11.01 -18.57
C GLY A 374 -20.95 -9.53 -18.81
N THR A 375 -19.85 -8.79 -18.79
CA THR A 375 -19.78 -7.37 -19.13
C THR A 375 -18.54 -7.10 -19.95
N LEU A 376 -18.67 -6.29 -20.99
CA LEU A 376 -17.56 -5.57 -21.59
C LEU A 376 -17.61 -4.12 -21.08
N SER A 377 -16.46 -3.53 -20.78
CA SER A 377 -16.32 -2.07 -20.76
C SER A 377 -14.98 -1.61 -21.30
N PHE A 378 -14.93 -0.39 -21.82
CA PHE A 378 -13.73 0.24 -22.39
C PHE A 378 -13.96 1.73 -22.60
N TRP A 379 -12.87 2.46 -22.78
CA TRP A 379 -12.88 3.81 -23.31
C TRP A 379 -12.52 3.82 -24.79
N PHE A 380 -13.17 4.68 -25.56
CA PHE A 380 -12.87 4.89 -26.98
C PHE A 380 -12.83 6.38 -27.34
N ARG A 381 -11.93 6.72 -28.26
CA ARG A 381 -11.70 8.08 -28.75
C ARG A 381 -11.68 8.06 -30.28
N PRO A 382 -12.82 8.37 -30.94
CA PRO A 382 -12.91 8.37 -32.40
C PRO A 382 -11.86 9.28 -33.04
N GLY A 383 -11.15 8.80 -34.06
CA GLY A 383 -10.17 9.61 -34.79
C GLY A 383 -10.81 10.65 -35.73
N VAL A 384 -12.09 10.46 -36.07
CA VAL A 384 -12.95 11.39 -36.81
C VAL A 384 -14.30 11.51 -36.11
N LEU A 385 -15.08 12.55 -36.46
CA LEU A 385 -16.47 12.66 -36.04
C LEU A 385 -17.22 11.42 -36.53
N PHE A 386 -17.87 10.70 -35.62
CA PHE A 386 -18.76 9.60 -35.93
C PHE A 386 -20.21 10.06 -35.80
N ASP A 387 -20.97 10.00 -36.88
CA ASP A 387 -22.34 10.52 -36.97
C ASP A 387 -23.21 9.70 -37.94
N SER A 388 -24.42 10.18 -38.20
CA SER A 388 -25.37 9.57 -39.14
C SER A 388 -24.90 9.40 -40.59
N ASN A 389 -23.78 10.02 -40.99
CA ASN A 389 -23.17 9.98 -42.32
C ASN A 389 -21.91 9.08 -42.39
N SER A 390 -21.41 8.63 -41.25
CA SER A 390 -20.13 7.91 -41.12
C SER A 390 -20.18 6.47 -41.66
N ILE A 391 -19.02 5.86 -41.90
CA ILE A 391 -18.86 4.45 -42.29
C ILE A 391 -18.71 3.57 -41.04
N THR A 392 -19.30 2.38 -41.05
CA THR A 392 -19.33 1.45 -39.90
C THR A 392 -17.93 1.03 -39.45
N GLN A 393 -17.68 1.09 -38.14
CA GLN A 393 -16.43 0.69 -37.50
C GLN A 393 -16.67 -0.40 -36.45
N GLY A 394 -15.87 -1.46 -36.47
CA GLY A 394 -15.97 -2.59 -35.53
C GLY A 394 -15.03 -2.39 -34.34
N ILE A 395 -15.54 -2.53 -33.11
CA ILE A 395 -14.75 -2.36 -31.88
C ILE A 395 -14.43 -3.70 -31.22
N TRP A 396 -15.42 -4.61 -31.14
CA TRP A 396 -15.22 -5.97 -30.64
C TRP A 396 -16.14 -6.94 -31.37
N GLY A 397 -15.72 -8.18 -31.52
CA GLY A 397 -16.50 -9.24 -32.15
C GLY A 397 -15.63 -10.43 -32.52
N LYS A 398 -16.24 -11.47 -33.09
CA LYS A 398 -15.46 -12.59 -33.61
C LYS A 398 -14.91 -12.31 -35.00
N LYS A 399 -13.83 -13.02 -35.31
CA LYS A 399 -13.18 -13.12 -36.63
C LYS A 399 -14.05 -13.83 -37.69
N THR A 400 -14.98 -14.67 -37.26
CA THR A 400 -15.84 -15.50 -38.11
C THR A 400 -17.30 -15.33 -37.72
N THR A 401 -18.15 -15.07 -38.70
CA THR A 401 -19.61 -14.98 -38.50
C THR A 401 -20.23 -16.37 -38.63
N ASP A 402 -20.71 -16.91 -37.51
CA ASP A 402 -21.61 -18.07 -37.46
C ASP A 402 -22.98 -17.66 -36.89
N SER A 403 -23.88 -18.64 -36.71
CA SER A 403 -25.24 -18.43 -36.21
C SER A 403 -25.33 -18.19 -34.68
N LEU A 404 -24.19 -17.96 -34.01
CA LEU A 404 -24.06 -17.66 -32.58
C LEU A 404 -23.16 -16.43 -32.34
N ASN A 405 -22.74 -15.75 -33.41
CA ASN A 405 -21.77 -14.66 -33.37
C ASN A 405 -22.28 -13.40 -32.65
N PHE A 406 -21.35 -12.58 -32.18
CA PHE A 406 -21.62 -11.29 -31.56
C PHE A 406 -20.77 -10.17 -32.16
N SER A 407 -21.23 -8.92 -32.05
CA SER A 407 -20.37 -7.75 -32.29
C SER A 407 -20.79 -6.52 -31.50
N LEU A 408 -19.80 -5.67 -31.18
CA LEU A 408 -19.97 -4.29 -30.75
C LEU A 408 -19.33 -3.36 -31.80
N SER A 409 -20.05 -2.31 -32.19
CA SER A 409 -19.64 -1.47 -33.34
C SER A 409 -20.19 -0.05 -33.23
N LEU A 410 -19.54 0.88 -33.92
CA LEU A 410 -20.13 2.17 -34.26
C LEU A 410 -20.84 2.03 -35.62
N ARG A 411 -22.13 2.32 -35.66
CA ARG A 411 -23.00 2.02 -36.83
C ARG A 411 -23.03 3.16 -37.83
N GLY A 412 -22.51 2.90 -39.02
CA GLY A 412 -22.52 3.84 -40.14
C GLY A 412 -23.71 3.70 -41.11
N ILE A 413 -23.61 4.42 -42.22
CA ILE A 413 -24.57 4.41 -43.35
C ILE A 413 -24.66 3.06 -44.07
N ASP A 414 -23.62 2.23 -43.94
CA ASP A 414 -23.36 1.03 -44.73
C ASP A 414 -23.52 -0.27 -43.93
N TYR A 415 -24.28 -0.22 -42.83
CA TYR A 415 -24.53 -1.35 -41.92
C TYR A 415 -25.61 -2.33 -42.41
N TYR A 416 -26.48 -1.90 -43.34
CA TYR A 416 -27.53 -2.71 -43.97
C TYR A 416 -27.54 -2.51 -45.48
N ILE A 417 -27.76 -3.59 -46.26
CA ILE A 417 -28.08 -3.52 -47.71
C ILE A 417 -29.40 -2.78 -47.92
N ASP A 418 -30.40 -3.10 -47.09
CA ASP A 418 -31.77 -2.63 -47.27
C ASP A 418 -31.93 -1.20 -46.77
N SER A 419 -31.97 -0.27 -47.73
CA SER A 419 -32.17 1.15 -47.50
C SER A 419 -33.56 1.50 -46.94
N THR A 420 -34.50 0.54 -46.86
CA THR A 420 -35.80 0.72 -46.21
C THR A 420 -35.76 0.45 -44.70
N VAL A 421 -34.65 -0.07 -44.16
CA VAL A 421 -34.44 -0.23 -42.71
C VAL A 421 -34.14 1.12 -42.07
N VAL A 422 -35.21 1.88 -41.78
CA VAL A 422 -35.14 3.19 -41.11
C VAL A 422 -34.89 3.00 -39.62
N SER A 423 -33.61 2.85 -39.26
CA SER A 423 -33.12 2.87 -37.88
C SER A 423 -31.86 3.72 -37.79
N GLU A 424 -31.64 4.36 -36.63
CA GLU A 424 -30.63 5.41 -36.47
C GLU A 424 -29.19 4.97 -36.79
N LYS A 425 -28.38 5.97 -37.14
CA LYS A 425 -26.99 5.86 -37.59
C LYS A 425 -26.16 6.86 -36.79
N GLY A 426 -24.87 6.60 -36.63
CA GLY A 426 -24.00 7.36 -35.74
C GLY A 426 -23.97 6.85 -34.28
N CYS A 427 -24.78 5.83 -33.98
CA CYS A 427 -24.88 5.21 -32.67
C CYS A 427 -23.86 4.06 -32.45
N MET A 428 -23.52 3.82 -31.19
CA MET A 428 -22.93 2.56 -30.71
C MET A 428 -24.02 1.49 -30.74
N ILE A 429 -23.64 0.27 -31.08
CA ILE A 429 -24.57 -0.87 -31.20
C ILE A 429 -23.94 -2.14 -30.65
N SER A 430 -24.74 -2.97 -29.97
CA SER A 430 -24.36 -4.34 -29.62
C SER A 430 -25.31 -5.34 -30.30
N LYS A 431 -24.77 -6.48 -30.72
CA LYS A 431 -25.49 -7.51 -31.46
C LYS A 431 -25.11 -8.89 -30.93
N ILE A 432 -26.11 -9.75 -30.71
CA ILE A 432 -25.96 -11.19 -30.46
C ILE A 432 -26.86 -11.93 -31.45
N GLU A 433 -26.28 -12.80 -32.28
CA GLU A 433 -27.04 -13.71 -33.14
C GLU A 433 -27.38 -15.01 -32.40
N ALA A 434 -28.58 -15.53 -32.65
CA ALA A 434 -28.93 -16.92 -32.39
C ALA A 434 -29.45 -17.55 -33.70
N PRO A 435 -29.51 -18.89 -33.84
CA PRO A 435 -29.84 -19.53 -35.12
C PRO A 435 -31.28 -19.32 -35.63
N ARG A 436 -32.09 -18.50 -34.95
CA ARG A 436 -33.51 -18.20 -35.23
C ARG A 436 -33.95 -16.78 -34.84
N GLU A 437 -33.17 -16.07 -34.03
CA GLU A 437 -33.50 -14.77 -33.46
C GLU A 437 -32.21 -13.93 -33.37
N GLY A 438 -32.29 -12.62 -33.54
CA GLY A 438 -31.15 -11.70 -33.42
C GLY A 438 -31.47 -10.59 -32.43
N TYR A 439 -30.62 -10.44 -31.41
CA TYR A 439 -30.76 -9.41 -30.38
C TYR A 439 -29.85 -8.24 -30.71
N TYR A 440 -30.39 -7.03 -30.62
CA TYR A 440 -29.73 -5.81 -31.09
C TYR A 440 -30.09 -4.64 -30.19
N LEU A 441 -29.06 -3.98 -29.64
CA LEU A 441 -29.18 -2.70 -28.95
C LEU A 441 -28.53 -1.59 -29.79
N LYS A 442 -29.02 -0.37 -29.60
CA LYS A 442 -28.44 0.88 -30.10
C LYS A 442 -28.39 1.89 -28.94
N SER A 443 -27.37 2.74 -28.92
CA SER A 443 -27.29 3.90 -28.03
C SER A 443 -28.35 4.96 -28.40
N GLU A 444 -28.81 5.73 -27.42
CA GLU A 444 -29.54 6.98 -27.63
C GLU A 444 -28.59 8.10 -28.08
N THR A 445 -27.32 8.02 -27.67
CA THR A 445 -26.23 8.82 -28.24
C THR A 445 -26.03 8.43 -29.71
N VAL A 446 -26.33 9.37 -30.63
CA VAL A 446 -26.26 9.18 -32.11
C VAL A 446 -25.10 9.91 -32.79
N SER A 447 -24.15 10.43 -32.01
CA SER A 447 -22.91 11.04 -32.53
C SER A 447 -21.80 11.03 -31.48
N PHE A 448 -20.57 10.78 -31.92
CA PHE A 448 -19.36 10.81 -31.10
C PHE A 448 -18.33 11.72 -31.74
N ASP A 449 -17.94 12.80 -31.04
CA ASP A 449 -17.03 13.81 -31.54
C ASP A 449 -15.62 13.24 -31.77
N ALA A 450 -14.96 13.74 -32.81
CA ALA A 450 -13.55 13.47 -33.05
C ALA A 450 -12.72 13.82 -31.81
N GLN A 451 -11.79 12.95 -31.45
CA GLN A 451 -10.78 13.20 -30.41
C GLN A 451 -11.30 13.38 -28.97
N THR A 452 -12.59 13.14 -28.74
CA THR A 452 -13.22 13.08 -27.41
C THR A 452 -13.20 11.64 -26.88
N TRP A 453 -12.86 11.45 -25.60
CA TRP A 453 -12.96 10.16 -24.91
C TRP A 453 -14.41 9.90 -24.49
N TYR A 454 -14.94 8.73 -24.84
CA TYR A 454 -16.24 8.20 -24.43
C TYR A 454 -16.05 6.86 -23.73
N TYR A 455 -16.82 6.61 -22.68
CA TYR A 455 -16.88 5.30 -22.05
C TYR A 455 -18.08 4.52 -22.58
N ALA A 456 -17.88 3.25 -22.91
CA ALA A 456 -18.95 2.32 -23.26
C ALA A 456 -18.89 1.09 -22.36
N SER A 457 -20.07 0.57 -22.02
CA SER A 457 -20.19 -0.75 -21.41
C SER A 457 -21.40 -1.49 -21.97
N TRP A 458 -21.28 -2.81 -22.02
CA TRP A 458 -22.30 -3.71 -22.53
C TRP A 458 -22.33 -4.95 -21.63
N SER A 459 -23.41 -5.16 -20.88
CA SER A 459 -23.61 -6.35 -20.03
C SER A 459 -24.72 -7.25 -20.59
N TRP A 460 -24.55 -8.56 -20.42
CA TRP A 460 -25.43 -9.60 -20.97
C TRP A 460 -25.55 -10.81 -20.02
N GLU A 461 -26.70 -11.47 -20.09
CA GLU A 461 -27.04 -12.73 -19.43
C GLU A 461 -28.27 -13.36 -20.11
N GLU A 462 -28.73 -14.52 -19.65
CA GLU A 462 -30.01 -15.07 -20.11
C GLU A 462 -31.17 -14.18 -19.65
N GLY A 463 -31.93 -13.62 -20.61
CA GLY A 463 -33.07 -12.76 -20.34
C GLY A 463 -32.74 -11.28 -20.08
N SER A 464 -31.47 -10.85 -20.12
CA SER A 464 -31.10 -9.44 -19.88
C SER A 464 -29.86 -9.04 -20.69
N ASN A 465 -29.91 -7.86 -21.32
CA ASN A 465 -28.85 -7.31 -22.17
C ASN A 465 -28.98 -5.80 -22.18
N ASN A 466 -27.90 -5.10 -21.84
CA ASN A 466 -27.91 -3.69 -21.46
C ASN A 466 -26.71 -2.95 -22.07
N LEU A 467 -26.95 -1.82 -22.75
CA LEU A 467 -25.94 -0.98 -23.39
C LEU A 467 -25.89 0.38 -22.69
N TYR A 468 -24.67 0.78 -22.33
CA TYR A 468 -24.37 1.97 -21.55
C TYR A 468 -23.36 2.86 -22.28
N ILE A 469 -23.55 4.17 -22.20
CA ILE A 469 -22.61 5.21 -22.65
C ILE A 469 -22.38 6.18 -21.48
N ASN A 470 -21.13 6.56 -21.23
CA ASN A 470 -20.75 7.54 -20.20
C ASN A 470 -21.44 7.29 -18.83
N GLY A 471 -21.44 6.04 -18.37
CA GLY A 471 -22.01 5.64 -17.07
C GLY A 471 -23.54 5.72 -16.98
N SER A 472 -24.25 5.81 -18.11
CA SER A 472 -25.71 5.92 -18.20
C SER A 472 -26.27 4.77 -19.04
N LEU A 473 -27.38 4.16 -18.60
CA LEU A 473 -28.08 3.12 -19.35
C LEU A 473 -28.86 3.78 -20.50
N GLU A 474 -28.53 3.41 -21.75
CA GLU A 474 -29.21 3.96 -22.93
C GLU A 474 -30.12 2.94 -23.63
N ALA A 475 -29.87 1.63 -23.49
CA ALA A 475 -30.79 0.61 -24.00
C ALA A 475 -30.76 -0.68 -23.19
N SER A 476 -31.91 -1.36 -23.10
CA SER A 476 -32.07 -2.66 -22.44
C SER A 476 -33.10 -3.53 -23.17
N VAL A 477 -32.88 -4.84 -23.24
CA VAL A 477 -33.88 -5.83 -23.65
C VAL A 477 -33.94 -7.01 -22.68
N GLN A 478 -35.17 -7.47 -22.41
CA GLN A 478 -35.48 -8.45 -21.36
C GLN A 478 -35.75 -9.88 -21.90
N ASN A 479 -35.14 -10.22 -23.05
CA ASN A 479 -35.33 -11.51 -23.75
C ASN A 479 -34.02 -12.00 -24.44
N SER A 480 -32.85 -11.50 -24.04
CA SER A 480 -31.58 -11.84 -24.74
C SER A 480 -31.11 -13.26 -24.47
N VAL A 481 -30.37 -13.84 -25.42
CA VAL A 481 -29.46 -14.97 -25.15
C VAL A 481 -28.05 -14.47 -24.79
N PRO A 482 -27.19 -15.33 -24.25
CA PRO A 482 -25.79 -14.99 -23.95
C PRO A 482 -24.84 -14.91 -25.15
N VAL A 483 -23.64 -14.37 -24.90
CA VAL A 483 -22.51 -14.33 -25.84
C VAL A 483 -21.84 -15.70 -25.95
N THR A 484 -21.84 -16.29 -27.15
CA THR A 484 -21.20 -17.57 -27.46
C THR A 484 -20.53 -17.53 -28.85
N GLY A 485 -20.12 -18.68 -29.39
CA GLY A 485 -19.83 -18.87 -30.82
C GLY A 485 -18.38 -19.18 -31.16
N SER A 486 -18.10 -19.51 -32.42
CA SER A 486 -16.82 -20.08 -32.84
C SER A 486 -15.84 -19.08 -33.48
N GLY A 487 -14.55 -19.30 -33.21
CA GLY A 487 -13.45 -18.47 -33.72
C GLY A 487 -13.13 -17.25 -32.85
N SER A 488 -12.02 -16.62 -33.22
CA SER A 488 -11.24 -15.74 -32.33
C SER A 488 -11.90 -14.39 -32.06
N ASP A 489 -11.78 -13.91 -30.83
CA ASP A 489 -12.27 -12.59 -30.40
C ASP A 489 -11.22 -11.52 -30.71
N GLU A 490 -11.65 -10.38 -31.27
CA GLU A 490 -10.73 -9.36 -31.79
C GLU A 490 -11.11 -7.95 -31.29
N ILE A 491 -10.12 -7.18 -30.81
CA ILE A 491 -10.27 -5.78 -30.37
C ILE A 491 -9.90 -4.86 -31.54
N GLY A 492 -10.70 -3.80 -31.75
CA GLY A 492 -10.59 -2.89 -32.87
C GLY A 492 -11.06 -3.47 -34.20
N ARG A 493 -11.73 -4.64 -34.18
CA ARG A 493 -12.30 -5.29 -35.36
C ARG A 493 -13.53 -6.11 -35.01
N CYS A 494 -14.45 -6.27 -35.98
CA CYS A 494 -15.42 -7.36 -35.98
C CYS A 494 -15.64 -7.89 -37.41
N ALA A 495 -15.81 -9.21 -37.57
CA ALA A 495 -16.43 -9.74 -38.78
C ALA A 495 -17.94 -9.42 -38.79
N TYR A 496 -18.51 -9.32 -39.98
CA TYR A 496 -19.89 -8.85 -40.16
C TYR A 496 -20.65 -9.77 -41.13
N ASP A 497 -21.86 -10.17 -40.77
CA ASP A 497 -22.59 -11.16 -41.57
C ASP A 497 -23.00 -10.59 -42.94
N SER A 498 -22.69 -11.37 -43.95
CA SER A 498 -23.16 -11.29 -45.34
C SER A 498 -24.68 -11.06 -45.50
N SER A 499 -25.51 -11.51 -44.54
CA SER A 499 -26.96 -11.25 -44.53
C SER A 499 -27.29 -9.77 -44.36
N ASN A 500 -26.52 -9.05 -43.56
CA ASN A 500 -26.72 -7.63 -43.30
C ASN A 500 -26.01 -6.76 -44.35
N VAL A 501 -24.82 -7.13 -44.85
CA VAL A 501 -24.08 -6.43 -45.92
C VAL A 501 -23.52 -7.42 -46.95
N PHE A 502 -23.97 -7.29 -48.20
CA PHE A 502 -23.61 -8.19 -49.29
C PHE A 502 -22.10 -8.14 -49.58
N MET A 503 -21.43 -9.29 -49.43
CA MET A 503 -19.97 -9.43 -49.55
C MET A 503 -19.15 -8.53 -48.60
N ALA A 504 -19.64 -8.27 -47.38
CA ALA A 504 -18.88 -7.57 -46.36
C ALA A 504 -17.53 -8.24 -46.04
N GLY A 505 -16.49 -7.42 -45.96
CA GLY A 505 -15.29 -7.72 -45.17
C GLY A 505 -15.46 -7.27 -43.71
N PRO A 506 -14.50 -7.59 -42.83
CA PRO A 506 -14.50 -7.12 -41.45
C PRO A 506 -14.44 -5.58 -41.37
N ARG A 507 -15.02 -5.03 -40.31
CA ARG A 507 -14.97 -3.60 -39.99
C ARG A 507 -13.98 -3.36 -38.87
N PHE A 508 -13.22 -2.27 -38.98
CA PHE A 508 -12.12 -1.92 -38.07
C PHE A 508 -12.42 -0.58 -37.38
N PHE A 509 -11.78 -0.31 -36.27
CA PHE A 509 -11.87 0.96 -35.55
C PHE A 509 -10.81 1.98 -36.02
N TYR A 510 -11.18 3.26 -36.09
CA TYR A 510 -10.29 4.38 -36.36
C TYR A 510 -10.33 5.37 -35.19
N GLY A 511 -9.29 5.36 -34.36
CA GLY A 511 -9.26 6.10 -33.10
C GLY A 511 -8.32 5.45 -32.08
N ALA A 512 -8.44 5.84 -30.80
CA ALA A 512 -7.76 5.15 -29.70
C ALA A 512 -8.76 4.36 -28.84
N LEU A 513 -8.34 3.20 -28.33
CA LEU A 513 -9.05 2.42 -27.30
C LEU A 513 -8.17 2.32 -26.06
N ASP A 514 -8.81 2.19 -24.91
CA ASP A 514 -8.17 2.19 -23.60
C ASP A 514 -9.03 1.42 -22.58
N GLU A 515 -8.42 0.92 -21.50
CA GLU A 515 -9.10 0.24 -20.39
C GLU A 515 -10.11 -0.84 -20.80
N PHE A 516 -9.70 -1.74 -21.70
CA PHE A 516 -10.59 -2.76 -22.26
C PHE A 516 -10.73 -3.95 -21.30
N ARG A 517 -11.92 -4.14 -20.75
CA ARG A 517 -12.21 -5.11 -19.68
C ARG A 517 -13.35 -6.04 -20.06
N ILE A 518 -13.08 -7.34 -20.06
CA ILE A 518 -14.07 -8.41 -20.16
C ILE A 518 -14.26 -9.00 -18.75
N GLU A 519 -15.51 -9.10 -18.34
CA GLU A 519 -15.95 -9.66 -17.06
C GLU A 519 -16.94 -10.80 -17.32
N SER A 520 -16.93 -11.84 -16.48
CA SER A 520 -17.87 -12.97 -16.47
C SER A 520 -19.13 -12.70 -15.64
N THR A 521 -19.24 -11.51 -15.04
CA THR A 521 -20.40 -11.06 -14.26
C THR A 521 -21.17 -10.00 -15.05
N PRO A 522 -22.52 -10.08 -15.15
CA PRO A 522 -23.32 -8.98 -15.67
C PRO A 522 -23.35 -7.86 -14.63
N ARG A 523 -22.75 -6.73 -14.96
CA ARG A 523 -22.63 -5.56 -14.08
C ARG A 523 -23.83 -4.64 -14.25
N ASP A 524 -24.26 -4.09 -13.12
CA ASP A 524 -25.39 -3.17 -13.00
C ASP A 524 -25.02 -1.72 -13.33
N SER A 525 -26.03 -0.85 -13.30
CA SER A 525 -25.88 0.58 -13.58
C SER A 525 -24.99 1.31 -12.55
N SER A 526 -24.90 0.84 -11.31
CA SER A 526 -24.09 1.46 -10.25
C SER A 526 -22.61 1.15 -10.44
N TRP A 527 -22.24 -0.10 -10.77
CA TRP A 527 -20.88 -0.49 -11.16
C TRP A 527 -20.40 0.27 -12.39
N VAL A 528 -21.18 0.22 -13.47
CA VAL A 528 -20.84 0.88 -14.75
C VAL A 528 -20.73 2.40 -14.58
N ARG A 529 -21.55 2.99 -13.70
CA ARG A 529 -21.43 4.39 -13.32
C ARG A 529 -20.16 4.68 -12.51
N LEU A 530 -19.80 3.84 -11.55
CA LEU A 530 -18.58 4.04 -10.75
C LEU A 530 -17.31 3.94 -11.62
N CYS A 531 -17.25 2.98 -12.56
CA CYS A 531 -16.18 2.90 -13.55
C CYS A 531 -16.04 4.21 -14.34
N TYR A 532 -17.12 4.71 -14.94
CA TYR A 532 -17.09 5.99 -15.66
C TYR A 532 -16.60 7.16 -14.80
N MET A 533 -17.12 7.27 -13.56
CA MET A 533 -16.83 8.41 -12.68
C MET A 533 -15.43 8.38 -12.06
N ASN A 534 -14.82 7.21 -11.91
CA ASN A 534 -13.42 7.05 -11.49
C ASN A 534 -12.44 7.22 -12.65
N GLN A 535 -12.77 6.67 -13.82
CA GLN A 535 -11.84 6.62 -14.95
C GLN A 535 -11.83 7.91 -15.77
N ARG A 536 -12.83 8.78 -15.68
CA ARG A 536 -12.83 10.06 -16.42
C ARG A 536 -11.87 11.11 -15.85
N THR A 537 -11.42 12.03 -16.71
CA THR A 537 -10.33 12.98 -16.43
C THR A 537 -10.62 14.11 -15.43
N ASP A 538 -11.84 14.27 -14.91
CA ASP A 538 -12.14 15.21 -13.82
C ASP A 538 -12.09 14.56 -12.41
N ASP A 539 -11.79 13.26 -12.35
CA ASP A 539 -11.51 12.41 -11.17
C ASP A 539 -12.29 12.73 -9.89
N LYS A 540 -13.60 12.97 -10.02
CA LYS A 540 -14.47 13.37 -8.91
C LYS A 540 -14.71 12.28 -7.86
N LEU A 541 -14.26 11.05 -8.09
CA LEU A 541 -14.28 10.00 -7.07
C LEU A 541 -13.13 10.19 -6.08
N VAL A 542 -11.89 10.38 -6.54
CA VAL A 542 -10.69 10.21 -5.72
C VAL A 542 -10.12 11.54 -5.26
N ARG A 543 -9.77 11.65 -3.98
CA ARG A 543 -9.00 12.79 -3.44
C ARG A 543 -7.86 12.30 -2.55
N VAL A 544 -6.65 12.74 -2.85
CA VAL A 544 -5.45 12.54 -2.01
C VAL A 544 -5.35 13.72 -1.04
N GLU A 545 -5.13 13.44 0.24
CA GLU A 545 -4.88 14.45 1.30
C GLU A 545 -3.79 13.95 2.27
N ASP A 546 -2.83 14.81 2.58
CA ASP A 546 -1.77 14.58 3.58
C ASP A 546 -2.25 14.81 5.03
#